data_AF-A0A5C9DL04-F1
#
_entry.id   AF-A0A5C9DL04-F1
#
_cell.length_a   1.000
_cell.length_b   1.000
_cell.length_c   1.000
_cell.angle_alpha   90.00
_cell.angle_beta   90.00
_cell.angle_gamma   90.00
#
_symmetry.space_group_name_H-M   'P 1'
#
loop_
_entity.id
_entity.type
_entity.pdbx_description
1 polymer ?
#
loop_
_entity_poly.entity_id
_entity_poly.type
_entity_poly.pdbx_seq_one_letter_code
_entity_poly.pdbx_strand_id
1 'polypeptide(L)'
;MGLPNQPADPLRYTGHCAGKVLLVTRGGPFFIHPESDAGHGISIDTLAEVDRPRFPICGYDLYILPAGLFIALPPELRPWPAIAYGEGFDAAPAFEAGAMDYLRSRWPTEELYARAAKLLRPKFSFRGARAVLDGGILALAQPGAETPRHLALSPEDARILGILAAAKGCMVPCHVLMGEGFSRKALSMRISRLRRALNEFAPDLGECIAGCDGSYVFLP
;
A
#
# COMPACT_ATOMS: atom_id res chain seq x y z
N MET A 1 -9.74 -24.02 30.10
CA MET A 1 -10.50 -23.31 29.06
C MET A 1 -9.66 -23.32 27.79
N GLY A 2 -9.98 -24.21 26.84
CA GLY A 2 -9.26 -24.25 25.56
C GLY A 2 -9.70 -23.09 24.69
N LEU A 3 -8.74 -22.31 24.18
CA LEU A 3 -9.03 -21.29 23.17
C LEU A 3 -9.63 -21.99 21.94
N PRO A 4 -10.73 -21.47 21.36
CA PRO A 4 -11.28 -22.03 20.14
C PRO A 4 -10.22 -21.97 19.04
N ASN A 5 -9.97 -23.13 18.43
CA ASN A 5 -9.04 -23.29 17.32
C ASN A 5 -9.52 -22.36 16.18
N GLN A 6 -8.88 -21.21 15.98
CA GLN A 6 -9.23 -20.32 14.87
C GLN A 6 -8.94 -21.07 13.57
N PRO A 7 -9.92 -21.23 12.66
CA PRO A 7 -9.68 -21.88 11.38
C PRO A 7 -8.58 -21.11 10.63
N ALA A 8 -7.64 -21.85 10.04
CA ALA A 8 -6.55 -21.28 9.26
C ALA A 8 -7.14 -20.35 8.19
N ASP A 9 -6.70 -19.08 8.13
CA ASP A 9 -7.16 -18.13 7.12
C ASP A 9 -6.76 -18.70 5.73
N PRO A 10 -7.73 -19.10 4.88
CA PRO A 10 -7.44 -19.73 3.58
C PRO A 10 -6.71 -18.79 2.62
N LEU A 11 -6.59 -17.51 2.99
CA LEU A 11 -5.84 -16.49 2.27
C LEU A 11 -4.42 -16.28 2.84
N ARG A 12 -3.96 -17.13 3.76
CA ARG A 12 -2.53 -17.17 4.17
C ARG A 12 -1.71 -17.83 3.08
N TYR A 13 -1.29 -17.04 2.11
CA TYR A 13 -0.15 -17.37 1.28
C TYR A 13 1.14 -17.08 2.07
N THR A 14 2.10 -18.01 2.09
CA THR A 14 3.38 -17.89 2.81
C THR A 14 4.53 -17.43 1.90
N GLY A 15 4.24 -17.03 0.66
CA GLY A 15 5.25 -16.46 -0.21
C GLY A 15 5.77 -15.16 0.39
N HIS A 16 7.09 -15.08 0.59
CA HIS A 16 7.76 -13.88 1.10
C HIS A 16 7.62 -12.73 0.09
N CYS A 17 6.62 -11.89 0.25
CA CYS A 17 6.57 -10.58 -0.38
C CYS A 17 7.37 -9.62 0.48
N ALA A 18 8.67 -9.50 0.20
CA ALA A 18 9.54 -8.54 0.85
C ALA A 18 9.19 -7.10 0.40
N GLY A 19 8.21 -6.46 1.04
CA GLY A 19 7.91 -5.05 0.78
C GLY A 19 9.05 -4.16 1.27
N LYS A 20 9.51 -3.23 0.43
CA LYS A 20 10.54 -2.24 0.79
C LYS A 20 9.86 -1.02 1.41
N VAL A 21 10.20 -0.72 2.66
CA VAL A 21 9.64 0.41 3.40
C VAL A 21 10.76 1.38 3.73
N LEU A 22 10.54 2.68 3.47
CA LEU A 22 11.43 3.72 3.94
C LEU A 22 10.84 4.38 5.18
N LEU A 23 11.51 4.24 6.32
CA LEU A 23 11.17 4.94 7.55
C LEU A 23 12.13 6.11 7.75
N VAL A 24 11.60 7.32 7.79
CA VAL A 24 12.39 8.52 8.01
C VAL A 24 12.18 8.99 9.42
N THR A 25 13.28 9.11 10.17
CA THR A 25 13.25 9.49 11.58
C THR A 25 13.90 10.86 11.78
N ARG A 26 13.33 11.69 12.66
CA ARG A 26 14.05 12.84 13.21
C ARG A 26 14.99 12.32 14.29
N GLY A 27 16.27 12.71 14.27
CA GLY A 27 17.37 12.27 15.15
C GLY A 27 17.20 12.56 16.65
N GLY A 28 16.05 12.21 17.23
CA GLY A 28 15.85 12.11 18.66
C GLY A 28 16.22 10.71 19.18
N PRO A 29 16.28 10.51 20.50
CA PRO A 29 16.75 9.27 21.16
C PRO A 29 15.85 8.03 20.94
N PHE A 30 14.87 8.12 20.04
CA PHE A 30 13.93 7.05 19.76
C PHE A 30 14.52 6.14 18.67
N PHE A 31 15.44 5.29 19.08
CA PHE A 31 15.90 4.17 18.29
C PHE A 31 14.81 3.10 18.30
N ILE A 32 13.89 3.16 17.34
CA ILE A 32 13.20 1.95 16.91
C ILE A 32 14.10 1.38 15.82
N HIS A 33 15.05 0.54 16.21
CA HIS A 33 15.55 -0.44 15.28
C HIS A 33 14.40 -1.43 15.10
N PRO A 34 13.79 -1.54 13.91
CA PRO A 34 13.00 -2.72 13.63
C PRO A 34 13.98 -3.89 13.75
N GLU A 35 13.88 -4.66 14.83
CA GLU A 35 14.60 -5.93 14.91
C GLU A 35 14.22 -6.70 13.66
N SER A 36 15.22 -7.05 12.86
CA SER A 36 15.05 -7.88 11.68
C SER A 36 14.81 -9.32 12.15
N ASP A 37 13.78 -9.58 12.96
CA ASP A 37 13.52 -10.92 13.47
C ASP A 37 12.17 -11.47 13.00
N ALA A 38 12.34 -12.57 12.26
CA ALA A 38 11.43 -13.69 12.10
C ALA A 38 9.98 -13.38 11.71
N GLY A 39 9.74 -13.20 10.40
CA GLY A 39 8.53 -13.76 9.78
C GLY A 39 7.61 -12.80 9.03
N HIS A 40 7.83 -11.48 9.08
CA HIS A 40 6.89 -10.52 8.49
C HIS A 40 7.24 -10.03 7.08
N GLY A 41 8.42 -10.37 6.52
CA GLY A 41 8.75 -10.03 5.13
C GLY A 41 8.68 -8.52 4.83
N ILE A 42 8.96 -7.63 5.78
CA ILE A 42 9.02 -6.19 5.52
C ILE A 42 10.45 -5.73 5.81
N SER A 43 11.12 -5.17 4.81
CA SER A 43 12.45 -4.57 4.97
C SER A 43 12.28 -3.08 5.21
N ILE A 44 12.78 -2.58 6.34
CA ILE A 44 12.68 -1.16 6.70
C ILE A 44 14.07 -0.53 6.62
N ASP A 45 14.26 0.35 5.64
CA ASP A 45 15.44 1.22 5.58
C ASP A 45 15.17 2.45 6.45
N THR A 46 16.12 2.80 7.32
CA THR A 46 16.01 3.98 8.19
C THR A 46 16.91 5.09 7.70
N LEU A 47 16.33 6.28 7.47
CA LEU A 47 17.09 7.50 7.18
C LEU A 47 17.01 8.44 8.38
N ALA A 48 18.13 8.62 9.08
CA ALA A 48 18.29 9.61 10.13
C ALA A 48 18.80 10.93 9.53
N GLU A 49 18.21 12.05 9.93
CA GLU A 49 18.60 13.42 9.57
C GLU A 49 18.48 13.78 8.08
N VAL A 50 17.37 14.41 7.71
CA VAL A 50 17.23 15.08 6.40
C VAL A 50 17.56 16.57 6.58
N ASP A 51 18.83 16.94 6.43
CA ASP A 51 19.25 18.34 6.56
C ASP A 51 18.90 19.19 5.31
N ARG A 52 18.43 18.57 4.20
CA ARG A 52 17.79 19.17 3.00
C ARG A 52 17.56 18.11 1.89
N PRO A 53 16.75 18.37 0.84
CA PRO A 53 15.87 17.38 0.22
C PRO A 53 16.57 16.58 -0.89
N ARG A 54 17.31 15.54 -0.52
CA ARG A 54 17.58 14.41 -1.42
C ARG A 54 16.92 13.17 -0.86
N PHE A 55 15.61 13.28 -0.67
CA PHE A 55 14.78 12.15 -0.34
C PHE A 55 14.73 11.23 -1.56
N PRO A 56 15.08 9.94 -1.48
CA PRO A 56 14.82 9.02 -2.57
C PRO A 56 13.30 8.84 -2.68
N ILE A 57 12.66 9.57 -3.60
CA ILE A 57 11.20 9.53 -3.83
C ILE A 57 10.79 8.25 -4.60
N CYS A 58 11.76 7.45 -5.06
CA CYS A 58 11.52 6.21 -5.79
C CYS A 58 12.17 5.00 -5.11
N GLY A 59 11.67 3.80 -5.45
CA GLY A 59 12.28 2.53 -5.07
C GLY A 59 11.73 1.84 -3.81
N TYR A 60 10.73 2.43 -3.16
CA TYR A 60 10.05 1.85 -1.99
C TYR A 60 8.56 1.61 -2.27
N ASP A 61 8.01 0.57 -1.64
CA ASP A 61 6.60 0.20 -1.72
C ASP A 61 5.74 0.94 -0.70
N LEU A 62 6.37 1.51 0.34
CA LEU A 62 5.72 2.33 1.36
C LEU A 62 6.70 3.31 1.99
N TYR A 63 6.22 4.51 2.27
CA TYR A 63 6.99 5.55 2.95
C TYR A 63 6.38 5.89 4.29
N ILE A 64 7.22 6.10 5.30
CA ILE A 64 6.79 6.46 6.66
C ILE A 64 7.58 7.68 7.09
N LEU A 65 6.91 8.82 7.24
CA LEU A 65 7.58 10.12 7.45
C LEU A 65 6.97 10.92 8.60
N PRO A 66 7.73 11.83 9.23
CA PRO A 66 7.17 12.81 10.15
C PRO A 66 6.10 13.65 9.43
N ALA A 67 4.96 13.86 10.08
CA ALA A 67 3.83 14.58 9.50
C ALA A 67 4.22 15.98 9.03
N GLY A 68 4.96 16.73 9.86
CA GLY A 68 5.47 18.05 9.47
C GLY A 68 6.36 18.04 8.23
N LEU A 69 7.14 16.97 7.99
CA LEU A 69 7.92 16.82 6.76
C LEU A 69 7.00 16.52 5.57
N PHE A 70 6.08 15.56 5.72
CA PHE A 70 5.15 15.16 4.66
C PHE A 70 4.26 16.33 4.20
N ILE A 71 3.73 17.11 5.14
CA ILE A 71 2.89 18.28 4.87
C ILE A 71 3.69 19.37 4.15
N ALA A 72 4.94 19.60 4.57
CA ALA A 72 5.81 20.62 3.98
C ALA A 72 6.30 20.28 2.57
N LEU A 73 6.25 19.01 2.15
CA LEU A 73 6.60 18.64 0.78
C LEU A 73 5.57 19.20 -0.21
N PRO A 74 6.03 19.77 -1.35
CA PRO A 74 5.16 20.05 -2.49
C PRO A 74 4.37 18.80 -2.91
N PRO A 75 3.09 18.92 -3.32
CA PRO A 75 2.26 17.77 -3.68
C PRO A 75 2.92 16.80 -4.68
N GLU A 76 3.65 17.33 -5.65
CA GLU A 76 4.37 16.58 -6.68
C GLU A 76 5.61 15.82 -6.17
N LEU A 77 6.10 16.16 -4.97
CA LEU A 77 7.22 15.50 -4.31
C LEU A 77 6.79 14.61 -3.14
N ARG A 78 5.48 14.55 -2.82
CA ARG A 78 4.98 13.70 -1.75
C ARG A 78 5.06 12.23 -2.19
N PRO A 79 5.77 11.37 -1.44
CA PRO A 79 5.85 9.97 -1.79
C PRO A 79 4.50 9.28 -1.57
N TRP A 80 4.24 8.22 -2.33
CA TRP A 80 3.04 7.40 -2.21
C TRP A 80 3.35 5.91 -2.42
N PRO A 81 2.69 5.00 -1.68
CA PRO A 81 1.80 5.26 -0.55
C PRO A 81 2.60 5.76 0.67
N ALA A 82 1.97 6.54 1.55
CA ALA A 82 2.63 7.10 2.74
C ALA A 82 1.82 6.97 4.03
N ILE A 83 2.52 6.64 5.12
CA ILE A 83 2.06 6.81 6.50
C ILE A 83 2.76 8.04 7.07
N ALA A 84 1.99 9.03 7.51
CA ALA A 84 2.53 10.15 8.27
C ALA A 84 2.56 9.80 9.76
N TYR A 85 3.48 10.38 10.53
CA TYR A 85 3.48 10.20 11.98
C TYR A 85 3.85 11.46 12.77
N GLY A 86 3.30 11.63 13.97
CA GLY A 86 3.54 12.83 14.78
C GLY A 86 2.53 13.01 15.92
N GLU A 87 2.31 14.26 16.33
CA GLU A 87 1.33 14.56 17.38
C GLU A 87 -0.10 14.50 16.85
N GLY A 88 -1.07 14.21 17.73
CA GLY A 88 -2.46 13.98 17.30
C GLY A 88 -3.09 15.13 16.50
N PHE A 89 -2.64 16.38 16.70
CA PHE A 89 -3.12 17.54 15.95
C PHE A 89 -2.61 17.60 14.50
N ASP A 90 -1.54 16.88 14.16
CA ASP A 90 -0.99 16.81 12.79
C ASP A 90 -1.74 15.82 11.90
N ALA A 91 -2.61 14.98 12.48
CA ALA A 91 -3.27 13.90 11.75
C ALA A 91 -4.17 14.40 10.62
N ALA A 92 -5.09 15.33 10.91
CA ALA A 92 -5.98 15.89 9.90
C ALA A 92 -5.22 16.60 8.76
N PRO A 93 -4.27 17.52 9.04
CA PRO A 93 -3.42 18.11 7.99
C PRO A 93 -2.65 17.08 7.15
N ALA A 94 -2.18 15.98 7.76
CA ALA A 94 -1.48 14.93 7.03
C ALA A 94 -2.40 14.19 6.05
N PHE A 95 -3.65 13.88 6.45
CA PHE A 95 -4.64 13.28 5.55
C PHE A 95 -5.05 14.24 4.43
N GLU A 96 -5.25 15.53 4.74
CA GLU A 96 -5.50 16.58 3.74
C GLU A 96 -4.35 16.70 2.73
N ALA A 97 -3.11 16.50 3.20
CA ALA A 97 -1.93 16.47 2.35
C ALA A 97 -1.81 15.17 1.50
N GLY A 98 -2.66 14.17 1.74
CA GLY A 98 -2.72 12.93 0.96
C GLY A 98 -2.03 11.72 1.60
N ALA A 99 -1.76 11.73 2.91
CA ALA A 99 -1.30 10.54 3.62
C ALA A 99 -2.40 9.46 3.61
N MET A 100 -2.01 8.19 3.49
CA MET A 100 -2.95 7.07 3.44
C MET A 100 -3.26 6.49 4.83
N ASP A 101 -2.33 6.65 5.76
CA ASP A 101 -2.51 6.28 7.16
C ASP A 101 -1.73 7.25 8.05
N TYR A 102 -2.01 7.20 9.36
CA TYR A 102 -1.37 8.05 10.34
C TYR A 102 -1.00 7.29 11.62
N LEU A 103 0.21 7.54 12.15
CA LEU A 103 0.71 7.00 13.40
C LEU A 103 0.95 8.12 14.43
N ARG A 104 0.39 8.00 15.63
CA ARG A 104 0.71 8.92 16.72
C ARG A 104 2.11 8.65 17.24
N SER A 105 2.88 9.70 17.55
CA SER A 105 4.18 9.62 18.23
C SER A 105 4.16 8.63 19.40
N ARG A 106 5.27 7.89 19.58
CA ARG A 106 5.42 6.84 20.60
C ARG A 106 4.51 5.63 20.35
N TRP A 107 4.46 5.19 19.10
CA TRP A 107 3.77 3.98 18.68
C TRP A 107 4.59 2.72 19.05
N PRO A 108 3.94 1.62 19.42
CA PRO A 108 4.60 0.33 19.56
C PRO A 108 4.92 -0.24 18.17
N THR A 109 6.01 -1.01 18.07
CA THR A 109 6.52 -1.58 16.81
C THR A 109 5.45 -2.42 16.08
N GLU A 110 4.61 -3.13 16.83
CA GLU A 110 3.51 -3.95 16.29
C GLU A 110 2.46 -3.10 15.55
N GLU A 111 2.21 -1.87 16.02
CA GLU A 111 1.26 -0.97 15.34
C GLU A 111 1.81 -0.53 13.98
N LEU A 112 3.10 -0.21 13.89
CA LEU A 112 3.76 0.10 12.62
C LEU A 112 3.61 -1.04 11.63
N TYR A 113 3.97 -2.27 12.05
CA TYR A 113 3.88 -3.43 11.18
C TYR A 113 2.44 -3.72 10.75
N ALA A 114 1.47 -3.60 11.65
CA ALA A 114 0.07 -3.81 11.31
C ALA A 114 -0.43 -2.80 10.25
N ARG A 115 -0.07 -1.51 10.40
CA ARG A 115 -0.46 -0.48 9.43
C ARG A 115 0.31 -0.59 8.11
N ALA A 116 1.60 -0.90 8.16
CA ALA A 116 2.39 -1.14 6.96
C ALA A 116 1.85 -2.35 6.18
N ALA A 117 1.56 -3.46 6.87
CA ALA A 117 0.99 -4.66 6.25
C ALA A 117 -0.39 -4.40 5.61
N LYS A 118 -1.23 -3.55 6.22
CA LYS A 118 -2.52 -3.14 5.64
C LYS A 118 -2.35 -2.46 4.26
N LEU A 119 -1.31 -1.65 4.09
CA LEU A 119 -1.04 -0.94 2.84
C LEU A 119 -0.28 -1.79 1.82
N LEU A 120 0.69 -2.60 2.28
CA LEU A 120 1.49 -3.49 1.42
C LEU A 120 0.73 -4.73 0.94
N ARG A 121 -0.28 -5.17 1.71
CA ARG A 121 -1.10 -6.36 1.43
C ARG A 121 -2.58 -6.01 1.46
N PRO A 122 -3.05 -5.16 0.52
CA PRO A 122 -4.39 -4.62 0.57
C PRO A 122 -5.43 -5.74 0.44
N LYS A 123 -6.45 -5.63 1.29
CA LYS A 123 -7.59 -6.55 1.33
C LYS A 123 -8.84 -5.77 0.96
N PHE A 124 -9.67 -6.33 0.09
CA PHE A 124 -10.94 -5.72 -0.28
C PHE A 124 -12.02 -6.77 -0.49
N SER A 125 -13.27 -6.35 -0.40
CA SER A 125 -14.42 -7.18 -0.75
C SER A 125 -14.85 -6.84 -2.17
N PHE A 126 -15.24 -7.86 -2.93
CA PHE A 126 -15.81 -7.72 -4.26
C PHE A 126 -16.98 -8.68 -4.39
N ARG A 127 -18.21 -8.16 -4.54
CA ARG A 127 -19.45 -8.97 -4.65
C ARG A 127 -19.57 -10.07 -3.58
N GLY A 128 -19.22 -9.75 -2.34
CA GLY A 128 -19.24 -10.69 -1.20
C GLY A 128 -18.05 -11.65 -1.14
N ALA A 129 -17.19 -11.73 -2.16
CA ALA A 129 -15.92 -12.43 -2.11
C ALA A 129 -14.84 -11.58 -1.43
N ARG A 130 -13.90 -12.24 -0.75
CA ARG A 130 -12.75 -11.57 -0.12
C ARG A 130 -11.55 -11.69 -1.05
N ALA A 131 -11.01 -10.54 -1.44
CA ALA A 131 -9.80 -10.42 -2.23
C ALA A 131 -8.62 -10.00 -1.37
N VAL A 132 -7.45 -10.56 -1.66
CA VAL A 132 -6.17 -10.18 -1.05
C VAL A 132 -5.13 -10.11 -2.15
N LEU A 133 -4.46 -8.96 -2.26
CA LEU A 133 -3.28 -8.84 -3.08
C LEU A 133 -2.05 -9.07 -2.21
N ASP A 134 -1.22 -10.02 -2.60
CA ASP A 134 0.00 -10.40 -1.89
C ASP A 134 1.15 -10.45 -2.89
N GLY A 135 1.95 -9.38 -2.92
CA GLY A 135 2.94 -9.14 -3.96
C GLY A 135 2.32 -9.23 -5.35
N GLY A 136 2.81 -10.18 -6.16
CA GLY A 136 2.33 -10.40 -7.53
C GLY A 136 1.07 -11.24 -7.66
N ILE A 137 0.43 -11.69 -6.58
CA ILE A 137 -0.69 -12.63 -6.63
C ILE A 137 -1.96 -12.01 -6.05
N LEU A 138 -3.00 -11.91 -6.86
CA LEU A 138 -4.35 -11.60 -6.41
C LEU A 138 -5.09 -12.90 -6.08
N ALA A 139 -5.43 -13.11 -4.82
CA ALA A 139 -6.25 -14.22 -4.35
C ALA A 139 -7.70 -13.77 -4.12
N LEU A 140 -8.68 -14.54 -4.59
CA LEU A 140 -10.11 -14.27 -4.42
C LEU A 140 -10.80 -15.49 -3.80
N ALA A 141 -11.22 -15.38 -2.55
CA ALA A 141 -12.02 -16.38 -1.86
C ALA A 141 -13.51 -16.05 -2.00
N GLN A 142 -14.23 -16.88 -2.76
CA GLN A 142 -15.68 -16.78 -2.89
C GLN A 142 -16.38 -17.48 -1.72
N PRO A 143 -17.54 -16.98 -1.25
CA PRO A 143 -18.33 -17.68 -0.25
C PRO A 143 -18.71 -19.08 -0.74
N GLY A 144 -18.41 -20.10 0.08
CA GLY A 144 -18.72 -21.51 -0.23
C GLY A 144 -17.73 -22.21 -1.17
N ALA A 145 -16.70 -21.52 -1.69
CA ALA A 145 -15.62 -22.18 -2.42
C ALA A 145 -14.60 -22.76 -1.43
N GLU A 146 -14.19 -24.01 -1.66
CA GLU A 146 -13.16 -24.67 -0.82
C GLU A 146 -11.77 -24.07 -1.01
N THR A 147 -11.48 -23.56 -2.22
CA THR A 147 -10.17 -22.99 -2.56
C THR A 147 -10.29 -21.60 -3.18
N PRO A 148 -9.39 -20.66 -2.81
CA PRO A 148 -9.33 -19.36 -3.46
C PRO A 148 -8.87 -19.47 -4.90
N ARG A 149 -9.41 -18.62 -5.78
CA ARG A 149 -8.90 -18.43 -7.13
C ARG A 149 -7.69 -17.50 -7.08
N HIS A 150 -6.71 -17.73 -7.96
CA HIS A 150 -5.49 -16.93 -8.01
C HIS A 150 -5.27 -16.33 -9.40
N LEU A 151 -4.81 -15.09 -9.43
CA LEU A 151 -4.34 -14.40 -10.63
C LEU A 151 -2.92 -13.90 -10.38
N ALA A 152 -1.97 -14.37 -11.18
CA ALA A 152 -0.62 -13.82 -11.22
C ALA A 152 -0.62 -12.53 -12.04
N LEU A 153 -0.06 -11.47 -11.46
CA LEU A 153 0.09 -10.15 -12.05
C LEU A 153 1.57 -9.88 -12.34
N SER A 154 1.83 -9.05 -13.35
CA SER A 154 3.18 -8.51 -13.52
C SER A 154 3.54 -7.61 -12.32
N PRO A 155 4.84 -7.41 -11.99
CA PRO A 155 5.23 -6.56 -10.87
C PRO A 155 4.62 -5.15 -10.93
N GLU A 156 4.53 -4.58 -12.14
CA GLU A 156 3.94 -3.25 -12.35
C GLU A 156 2.41 -3.25 -12.18
N ASP A 157 1.72 -4.28 -12.68
CA ASP A 157 0.27 -4.38 -12.54
C ASP A 157 -0.13 -4.61 -11.07
N ALA A 158 0.64 -5.45 -10.38
CA ALA A 158 0.52 -5.66 -8.94
C ALA A 158 0.77 -4.37 -8.16
N ARG A 159 1.83 -3.61 -8.48
CA ARG A 159 2.10 -2.30 -7.85
C ARG A 159 0.93 -1.33 -8.05
N ILE A 160 0.45 -1.18 -9.28
CA ILE A 160 -0.67 -0.28 -9.61
C ILE A 160 -1.93 -0.70 -8.85
N LEU A 161 -2.30 -1.99 -8.91
CA LEU A 161 -3.48 -2.50 -8.20
C LEU A 161 -3.32 -2.37 -6.69
N GLY A 162 -2.12 -2.59 -6.16
CA GLY A 162 -1.84 -2.47 -4.72
C GLY A 162 -2.04 -1.05 -4.22
N ILE A 163 -1.48 -0.07 -4.92
CA ILE A 163 -1.69 1.36 -4.61
C ILE A 163 -3.18 1.71 -4.67
N LEU A 164 -3.86 1.33 -5.75
CA LEU A 164 -5.29 1.60 -5.93
C LEU A 164 -6.16 0.94 -4.86
N ALA A 165 -5.88 -0.31 -4.52
CA ALA A 165 -6.62 -1.07 -3.52
C ALA A 165 -6.38 -0.56 -2.09
N ALA A 166 -5.15 -0.17 -1.77
CA ALA A 166 -4.83 0.48 -0.50
C ALA A 166 -5.50 1.86 -0.38
N ALA A 167 -5.67 2.58 -1.50
CA ALA A 167 -6.35 3.86 -1.59
C ALA A 167 -7.84 3.73 -1.96
N LYS A 168 -8.51 2.64 -1.56
CA LYS A 168 -9.92 2.39 -1.89
C LYS A 168 -10.79 3.62 -1.61
N GLY A 169 -11.54 4.05 -2.62
CA GLY A 169 -12.43 5.22 -2.56
C GLY A 169 -11.74 6.58 -2.72
N CYS A 170 -10.41 6.63 -2.78
CA CYS A 170 -9.64 7.86 -2.94
C CYS A 170 -9.14 8.03 -4.38
N MET A 171 -9.02 9.28 -4.80
CA MET A 171 -8.44 9.64 -6.09
C MET A 171 -6.92 9.49 -6.05
N VAL A 172 -6.37 8.63 -6.90
CA VAL A 172 -4.94 8.40 -7.05
C VAL A 172 -4.42 9.16 -8.27
N PRO A 173 -3.55 10.17 -8.11
CA PRO A 173 -2.98 10.89 -9.23
C PRO A 173 -2.18 9.99 -10.18
N CYS A 174 -2.27 10.23 -11.49
CA CYS A 174 -1.52 9.46 -12.49
C CYS A 174 -0.01 9.43 -12.22
N HIS A 175 0.59 10.53 -11.73
CA HIS A 175 2.03 10.58 -11.47
C HIS A 175 2.49 9.58 -10.41
N VAL A 176 1.61 9.18 -9.49
CA VAL A 176 1.89 8.14 -8.51
C VAL A 176 1.89 6.74 -9.13
N LEU A 177 1.00 6.51 -10.09
CA LEU A 177 0.88 5.23 -10.78
C LEU A 177 1.89 5.07 -11.92
N MET A 178 2.42 6.17 -12.45
CA MET A 178 3.47 6.15 -13.47
C MET A 178 4.79 5.67 -12.84
N GLY A 179 5.41 4.66 -13.45
CA GLY A 179 6.81 4.34 -13.17
C GLY A 179 7.74 5.35 -13.82
N GLU A 180 9.04 5.28 -13.52
CA GLU A 180 10.06 6.12 -14.16
C GLU A 180 10.00 5.99 -15.69
N GLY A 181 9.95 7.14 -16.38
CA GLY A 181 9.93 7.19 -17.84
C GLY A 181 8.59 6.85 -18.52
N PHE A 182 7.50 6.64 -17.77
CA PHE A 182 6.19 6.36 -18.37
C PHE A 182 5.45 7.63 -18.77
N SER A 183 4.86 7.61 -19.98
CA SER A 183 3.89 8.62 -20.40
C SER A 183 2.49 8.30 -19.86
N ARG A 184 1.63 9.32 -19.73
CA ARG A 184 0.21 9.15 -19.38
C ARG A 184 -0.50 8.17 -20.32
N LYS A 185 -0.16 8.18 -21.62
CA LYS A 185 -0.71 7.25 -22.62
C LYS A 185 -0.32 5.81 -22.31
N ALA A 186 0.95 5.56 -21.95
CA ALA A 186 1.41 4.22 -21.59
C ALA A 186 0.72 3.70 -20.32
N LEU A 187 0.51 4.56 -19.31
CA LEU A 187 -0.27 4.21 -18.11
C LEU A 187 -1.71 3.84 -18.48
N SER A 188 -2.40 4.64 -19.29
CA SER A 188 -3.77 4.36 -19.73
C SER A 188 -3.90 3.00 -20.44
N MET A 189 -2.97 2.69 -21.35
CA MET A 189 -2.93 1.37 -22.01
C MET A 189 -2.65 0.23 -21.02
N ARG A 190 -1.82 0.45 -20.00
CA ARG A 190 -1.57 -0.55 -18.95
C ARG A 190 -2.82 -0.77 -18.10
N ILE A 191 -3.48 0.28 -17.63
CA ILE A 191 -4.73 0.19 -16.88
C ILE A 191 -5.79 -0.57 -17.70
N SER A 192 -5.92 -0.29 -18.99
CA SER A 192 -6.85 -1.02 -19.87
C SER A 192 -6.57 -2.54 -19.90
N ARG A 193 -5.29 -2.92 -20.01
CA ARG A 193 -4.88 -4.34 -19.96
C ARG A 193 -5.13 -4.96 -18.58
N LEU A 194 -4.82 -4.25 -17.50
CA LEU A 194 -5.09 -4.68 -16.14
C LEU A 194 -6.60 -4.91 -15.92
N ARG A 195 -7.45 -3.97 -16.33
CA ARG A 195 -8.91 -4.13 -16.26
C ARG A 195 -9.39 -5.37 -17.01
N ARG A 196 -8.87 -5.60 -18.21
CA ARG A 196 -9.20 -6.80 -19.00
C ARG A 196 -8.79 -8.08 -18.26
N ALA A 197 -7.56 -8.15 -17.76
CA ALA A 197 -7.08 -9.31 -17.01
C ALA A 197 -7.91 -9.56 -15.74
N LEU A 198 -8.30 -8.49 -15.03
CA LEU A 198 -9.18 -8.58 -13.86
C LEU A 198 -10.58 -9.06 -14.23
N ASN A 199 -11.16 -8.60 -15.34
CA ASN A 199 -12.48 -9.04 -15.81
C ASN A 199 -12.47 -10.50 -16.29
N GLU A 200 -11.40 -10.95 -16.96
CA GLU A 200 -11.21 -12.35 -17.33
C GLU A 200 -11.06 -13.23 -16.08
N PHE A 201 -10.41 -12.72 -15.04
CA PHE A 201 -10.29 -13.41 -13.75
C PHE A 201 -11.60 -13.45 -12.98
N ALA A 202 -12.29 -12.34 -12.80
CA ALA A 202 -13.58 -12.26 -12.12
C ALA A 202 -14.45 -11.23 -12.86
N PRO A 203 -15.64 -11.63 -13.36
CA PRO A 203 -16.50 -10.72 -14.12
C PRO A 203 -16.75 -9.41 -13.37
N ASP A 204 -16.53 -8.31 -14.06
CA ASP A 204 -16.72 -6.91 -13.63
C ASP A 204 -15.70 -6.38 -12.61
N LEU A 205 -14.71 -7.16 -12.19
CA LEU A 205 -13.67 -6.69 -11.27
C LEU A 205 -12.80 -5.58 -11.86
N GLY A 206 -12.57 -5.58 -13.17
CA GLY A 206 -11.88 -4.51 -13.87
C GLY A 206 -12.67 -3.19 -13.89
N GLU A 207 -14.00 -3.25 -13.73
CA GLU A 207 -14.84 -2.04 -13.66
C GLU A 207 -14.67 -1.30 -12.33
N CYS A 208 -14.18 -1.98 -11.29
CA CYS A 208 -13.83 -1.36 -10.01
C CYS A 208 -12.72 -0.32 -10.14
N ILE A 209 -11.92 -0.33 -11.21
CA ILE A 209 -10.96 0.73 -11.49
C ILE A 209 -11.66 1.75 -12.38
N ALA A 210 -11.90 2.98 -11.91
CA ALA A 210 -12.43 4.08 -12.71
C ALA A 210 -11.36 5.14 -12.98
N GLY A 211 -11.40 5.76 -14.16
CA GLY A 211 -10.51 6.87 -14.52
C GLY A 211 -11.26 8.18 -14.44
N CYS A 212 -10.63 9.21 -13.89
CA CYS A 212 -11.13 10.57 -13.85
C CYS A 212 -9.99 11.50 -14.26
N ASP A 213 -10.27 12.70 -14.78
CA ASP A 213 -9.21 13.56 -15.31
C ASP A 213 -8.03 13.71 -14.34
N GLY A 214 -6.85 13.28 -14.77
CA GLY A 214 -5.65 13.29 -13.91
C GLY A 214 -5.38 12.08 -13.04
N SER A 215 -6.35 11.19 -12.84
CA SER A 215 -6.33 10.26 -11.70
C SER A 215 -7.11 8.96 -11.97
N TYR A 216 -6.96 7.99 -11.06
CA TYR A 216 -7.75 6.76 -11.02
C TYR A 216 -8.30 6.53 -9.61
N VAL A 217 -9.45 5.87 -9.50
CA VAL A 217 -10.06 5.49 -8.23
C VAL A 217 -10.43 4.01 -8.27
N PHE A 218 -10.34 3.35 -7.12
CA PHE A 218 -10.75 1.96 -6.95
C PHE A 218 -11.99 1.85 -6.08
N LEU A 219 -13.05 1.27 -6.64
CA LEU A 219 -14.38 1.12 -6.05
C LEU A 219 -14.83 -0.36 -6.13
N PRO A 220 -14.26 -1.24 -5.28
CA PRO A 220 -14.56 -2.66 -5.25
C PRO A 220 -15.76 -3.01 -4.37
#